data_AF-A0A973DIX8-F1
#
_entry.id   AF-A0A973DIX8-F1
#
_cell.length_a   1.000
_cell.length_b   1.000
_cell.length_c   1.000
_cell.angle_alpha   90.00
_cell.angle_beta   90.00
_cell.angle_gamma   90.00
#
_symmetry.space_group_name_H-M   'P 1'
#
loop_
_entity.id
_entity.type
_entity.pdbx_description
1 polymer ?
#
loop_
_entity_poly.entity_id
_entity_poly.type
_entity_poly.pdbx_seq_one_letter_code
_entity_poly.pdbx_strand_id
1 'polypeptide(L)'
;MEHYPRQWGNYDGFVKAHAYSRFDFVGGEGDINRFGSRFRLASSFKSLELDGYKEPTENGYSALCRVFLCWSVYEIFLPLMGLKPNNTATLLSKYDSNGLATKIKELDSDNKFYQFIYERVNKKHKTELDKYFNSDPCNPQYLASAIRHIFSHGQLTPNANEVLPETVVSICNLLSEFLIKVMDDSFSAVIDRELAIMQEEY
;
A
#
# COMPACT_ATOMS: atom_id res chain seq x y z
N MET A 1 4.60 4.58 -20.43
CA MET A 1 4.92 5.43 -19.26
C MET A 1 5.40 4.50 -18.15
N GLU A 2 6.64 4.64 -17.67
CA GLU A 2 7.19 3.75 -16.63
C GLU A 2 6.62 4.07 -15.24
N HIS A 3 6.47 3.04 -14.41
CA HIS A 3 6.12 3.12 -12.98
C HIS A 3 4.74 3.72 -12.63
N TYR A 4 3.92 4.11 -13.60
CA TYR A 4 2.51 4.42 -13.38
C TYR A 4 1.66 3.15 -13.27
N PRO A 5 0.38 3.23 -12.83
CA PRO A 5 -0.57 2.14 -13.01
C PRO A 5 -0.59 1.68 -14.46
N ARG A 6 -0.80 0.38 -14.72
CA ARG A 6 -0.70 -0.22 -16.07
C ARG A 6 -1.54 0.52 -17.10
N GLN A 7 -2.79 0.87 -16.74
CA GLN A 7 -3.71 1.57 -17.64
C GLN A 7 -3.59 3.10 -17.62
N TRP A 8 -2.56 3.66 -16.97
CA TRP A 8 -2.39 5.11 -16.91
C TRP A 8 -2.23 5.75 -18.30
N GLY A 9 -1.56 5.07 -19.23
CA GLY A 9 -1.41 5.59 -20.60
C GLY A 9 -2.73 5.73 -21.33
N ASN A 10 -3.64 4.79 -21.12
CA ASN A 10 -4.98 4.84 -21.69
C ASN A 10 -5.84 5.92 -21.01
N TYR A 11 -5.75 6.04 -19.69
CA TYR A 11 -6.38 7.15 -18.95
C TYR A 11 -5.91 8.52 -19.46
N ASP A 12 -4.59 8.77 -19.49
CA ASP A 12 -4.01 10.05 -19.89
C ASP A 12 -4.30 10.37 -21.37
N GLY A 13 -4.24 9.36 -22.25
CA GLY A 13 -4.63 9.51 -23.66
C GLY A 13 -6.12 9.85 -23.81
N PHE A 14 -6.98 9.18 -23.04
CA PHE A 14 -8.43 9.39 -23.08
C PHE A 14 -8.82 10.78 -22.59
N VAL A 15 -8.31 11.22 -21.43
CA VAL A 15 -8.66 12.51 -20.81
C VAL A 15 -8.20 13.71 -21.66
N LYS A 16 -7.18 13.54 -22.51
CA LYS A 16 -6.80 14.59 -23.47
C LYS A 16 -7.85 14.82 -24.55
N ALA A 17 -8.61 13.79 -24.91
CA ALA A 17 -9.62 13.83 -25.96
C ALA A 17 -11.06 13.93 -25.41
N HIS A 18 -11.27 13.56 -24.15
CA HIS A 18 -12.58 13.42 -23.52
C HIS A 18 -12.56 13.88 -22.06
N ALA A 19 -13.73 14.01 -21.43
CA ALA A 19 -13.81 14.37 -20.01
C ALA A 19 -13.43 13.20 -19.10
N TYR A 20 -12.66 13.46 -18.03
CA TYR A 20 -12.33 12.48 -16.99
C TYR A 20 -13.57 11.88 -16.30
N SER A 21 -14.70 12.59 -16.34
CA SER A 21 -15.96 12.23 -15.69
C SER A 21 -16.62 10.97 -16.26
N ARG A 22 -16.12 10.42 -17.37
CA ARG A 22 -16.56 9.12 -17.88
C ARG A 22 -16.05 7.96 -17.03
N PHE A 23 -14.90 8.11 -16.38
CA PHE A 23 -14.44 7.11 -15.44
C PHE A 23 -15.18 7.30 -14.10
N ASP A 24 -15.71 6.21 -13.55
CA ASP A 24 -16.48 6.15 -12.29
C ASP A 24 -15.65 6.46 -11.01
N PHE A 25 -14.71 7.41 -11.07
CA PHE A 25 -13.99 7.91 -9.91
C PHE A 25 -14.83 8.95 -9.16
N VAL A 26 -14.79 8.91 -7.83
CA VAL A 26 -15.56 9.82 -6.95
C VAL A 26 -14.90 11.21 -6.82
N GLY A 27 -13.64 11.36 -7.22
CA GLY A 27 -12.87 12.61 -7.12
C GLY A 27 -12.78 13.42 -8.42
N GLY A 28 -12.14 14.58 -8.34
CA GLY A 28 -11.83 15.39 -9.52
C GLY A 28 -10.57 14.92 -10.26
N GLU A 29 -10.34 15.45 -11.46
CA GLU A 29 -9.13 15.18 -12.25
C GLU A 29 -7.84 15.44 -11.45
N GLY A 30 -7.82 16.51 -10.64
CA GLY A 30 -6.69 16.83 -9.77
C GLY A 30 -6.37 15.74 -8.74
N ASP A 31 -7.38 15.05 -8.22
CA ASP A 31 -7.17 13.94 -7.27
C ASP A 31 -6.64 12.70 -7.98
N ILE A 32 -7.12 12.41 -9.19
CA ILE A 32 -6.63 11.31 -10.02
C ILE A 32 -5.16 11.54 -10.43
N ASN A 33 -4.83 12.77 -10.86
CA ASN A 33 -3.45 13.18 -11.18
C ASN A 33 -2.54 13.11 -9.95
N ARG A 34 -3.05 13.47 -8.76
CA ARG A 34 -2.31 13.32 -7.51
C ARG A 34 -2.06 11.84 -7.19
N PHE A 35 -3.05 10.96 -7.38
CA PHE A 35 -2.87 9.52 -7.25
C PHE A 35 -1.78 9.01 -8.20
N GLY A 36 -1.86 9.29 -9.50
CA GLY A 36 -0.86 8.84 -10.48
C GLY A 36 0.55 9.32 -10.13
N SER A 37 0.69 10.59 -9.75
CA SER A 37 1.99 11.16 -9.37
C SER A 37 2.59 10.49 -8.14
N ARG A 38 1.78 10.24 -7.09
CA ARG A 38 2.27 9.57 -5.89
C ARG A 38 2.47 8.08 -6.10
N PHE A 39 1.61 7.42 -6.88
CA PHE A 39 1.78 6.03 -7.27
C PHE A 39 3.14 5.84 -7.94
N ARG A 40 3.46 6.70 -8.92
CA ARG A 40 4.78 6.70 -9.58
C ARG A 40 5.93 6.91 -8.60
N LEU A 41 5.80 7.83 -7.65
CA LEU A 41 6.82 8.01 -6.61
C LEU A 41 7.05 6.73 -5.80
N ALA A 42 5.97 6.10 -5.31
CA ALA A 42 6.07 4.89 -4.49
C ALA A 42 6.61 3.68 -5.27
N SER A 43 6.17 3.49 -6.50
CA SER A 43 6.59 2.37 -7.37
C SER A 43 7.98 2.55 -7.99
N SER A 44 8.49 3.77 -8.09
CA SER A 44 9.85 4.08 -8.57
C SER A 44 10.88 4.22 -7.45
N PHE A 45 10.44 4.23 -6.19
CA PHE A 45 11.33 4.30 -5.04
C PHE A 45 12.27 3.08 -5.00
N LYS A 46 13.58 3.33 -5.00
CA LYS A 46 14.61 2.27 -4.98
C LYS A 46 15.12 2.00 -3.57
N SER A 47 15.74 3.00 -2.96
CA SER A 47 16.29 2.94 -1.61
C SER A 47 16.56 4.36 -1.11
N LEU A 48 16.91 4.46 0.17
CA LEU A 48 17.62 5.60 0.73
C LEU A 48 19.12 5.40 0.56
N GLU A 49 19.87 6.49 0.57
CA GLU A 49 21.34 6.50 0.70
C GLU A 49 21.65 7.29 1.98
N LEU A 50 22.21 6.63 2.98
CA LEU A 50 22.37 7.16 4.34
C LEU A 50 23.84 7.09 4.78
N ASP A 51 24.48 8.26 4.87
CA ASP A 51 25.87 8.35 5.32
C ASP A 51 26.05 7.88 6.77
N GLY A 52 27.09 7.06 6.99
CA GLY A 52 27.43 6.50 8.30
C GLY A 52 26.57 5.33 8.78
N TYR A 53 25.60 4.85 7.98
CA TYR A 53 24.78 3.69 8.31
C TYR A 53 25.38 2.39 7.77
N LYS A 54 25.16 1.28 8.48
CA LYS A 54 25.45 -0.05 7.95
C LYS A 54 24.35 -0.46 6.96
N GLU A 55 24.73 -1.20 5.93
CA GLU A 55 23.84 -1.66 4.86
C GLU A 55 22.53 -2.31 5.36
N PRO A 56 22.51 -3.23 6.34
CA PRO A 56 21.26 -3.79 6.85
C PRO A 56 20.31 -2.74 7.43
N THR A 57 20.84 -1.77 8.16
CA THR A 57 20.04 -0.70 8.77
C THR A 57 19.54 0.27 7.71
N GLU A 58 20.37 0.62 6.71
CA GLU A 58 19.95 1.44 5.57
C GLU A 58 18.82 0.77 4.77
N ASN A 59 18.96 -0.54 4.50
CA ASN A 59 17.93 -1.33 3.83
C ASN A 59 16.62 -1.35 4.63
N GLY A 60 16.70 -1.50 5.94
CA GLY A 60 15.53 -1.45 6.81
C GLY A 60 14.83 -0.07 6.77
N TYR A 61 15.57 1.03 6.82
CA TYR A 61 14.98 2.37 6.68
C TYR A 61 14.38 2.59 5.31
N SER A 62 15.04 2.09 4.26
CA SER A 62 14.52 2.11 2.89
C SER A 62 13.18 1.37 2.80
N ALA A 63 13.06 0.20 3.42
CA ALA A 63 11.82 -0.58 3.39
C ALA A 63 10.69 0.08 4.21
N LEU A 64 10.99 0.66 5.38
CA LEU A 64 10.02 1.45 6.15
C LEU A 64 9.55 2.68 5.36
N CYS A 65 10.46 3.37 4.67
CA CYS A 65 10.14 4.50 3.80
C CYS A 65 9.26 4.07 2.62
N ARG A 66 9.53 2.90 2.02
CA ARG A 66 8.69 2.32 0.96
C ARG A 66 7.25 2.11 1.42
N VAL A 67 7.03 1.51 2.60
CA VAL A 67 5.68 1.35 3.17
C VAL A 67 5.02 2.70 3.41
N PHE A 68 5.77 3.67 3.96
CA PHE A 68 5.27 5.03 4.16
C PHE A 68 4.78 5.67 2.85
N LEU A 69 5.58 5.58 1.78
CA LEU A 69 5.22 6.10 0.46
C LEU A 69 3.99 5.39 -0.09
N CYS A 70 3.98 4.05 -0.09
CA CYS A 70 2.86 3.24 -0.58
C CYS A 70 1.55 3.54 0.17
N TRP A 71 1.61 3.64 1.51
CA TRP A 71 0.46 4.02 2.33
C TRP A 71 -0.07 5.41 1.94
N SER A 72 0.83 6.38 1.70
CA SER A 72 0.41 7.73 1.32
C SER A 72 -0.31 7.78 -0.04
N VAL A 73 -0.01 6.86 -0.96
CA VAL A 73 -0.77 6.68 -2.21
C VAL A 73 -2.12 6.04 -1.92
N TYR A 74 -2.11 4.99 -1.09
CA TYR A 74 -3.31 4.23 -0.73
C TYR A 74 -4.37 5.11 -0.06
N GLU A 75 -3.97 6.06 0.79
CA GLU A 75 -4.85 7.05 1.41
C GLU A 75 -5.56 7.97 0.39
N ILE A 76 -4.95 8.20 -0.77
CA ILE A 76 -5.54 9.00 -1.86
C ILE A 76 -6.40 8.12 -2.75
N PHE A 77 -5.96 6.89 -3.00
CA PHE A 77 -6.65 5.91 -3.80
C PHE A 77 -8.02 5.53 -3.23
N LEU A 78 -8.13 5.31 -1.91
CA LEU A 78 -9.39 4.85 -1.31
C LEU A 78 -10.56 5.82 -1.57
N PRO A 79 -10.47 7.14 -1.30
CA PRO A 79 -11.52 8.09 -1.64
C PRO A 79 -11.85 8.14 -3.14
N LEU A 80 -10.85 7.99 -4.03
CA LEU A 80 -11.10 7.95 -5.48
C LEU A 80 -12.02 6.79 -5.87
N MET A 81 -11.93 5.67 -5.17
CA MET A 81 -12.78 4.50 -5.35
C MET A 81 -14.08 4.54 -4.52
N GLY A 82 -14.38 5.67 -3.85
CA GLY A 82 -15.54 5.76 -2.94
C GLY A 82 -15.39 4.95 -1.64
N LEU A 83 -14.15 4.60 -1.27
CA LEU A 83 -13.82 3.77 -0.12
C LEU A 83 -13.21 4.59 1.02
N LYS A 84 -13.23 3.98 2.20
CA LYS A 84 -12.59 4.41 3.45
C LYS A 84 -11.83 3.20 4.03
N PRO A 85 -10.81 3.42 4.87
CA PRO A 85 -10.09 2.29 5.46
C PRO A 85 -10.98 1.26 6.18
N ASN A 86 -12.11 1.68 6.76
CA ASN A 86 -13.01 0.75 7.45
C ASN A 86 -13.98 -0.03 6.55
N ASN A 87 -13.98 0.15 5.22
CA ASN A 87 -14.90 -0.54 4.31
C ASN A 87 -14.22 -1.17 3.07
N THR A 88 -12.93 -1.50 3.16
CA THR A 88 -12.18 -2.11 2.05
C THR A 88 -12.34 -3.63 1.93
N ALA A 89 -13.21 -4.28 2.71
CA ALA A 89 -13.36 -5.74 2.72
C ALA A 89 -13.69 -6.31 1.33
N THR A 90 -14.63 -5.71 0.58
CA THR A 90 -15.00 -6.14 -0.77
C THR A 90 -13.89 -5.90 -1.79
N LEU A 91 -13.09 -4.86 -1.60
CA LEU A 91 -11.92 -4.61 -2.44
C LEU A 91 -10.88 -5.72 -2.22
N LEU A 92 -10.58 -6.01 -0.95
CA LEU A 92 -9.50 -6.91 -0.54
C LEU A 92 -9.85 -8.39 -0.68
N SER A 93 -11.13 -8.76 -0.78
CA SER A 93 -11.55 -10.15 -1.00
C SER A 93 -11.08 -10.75 -2.33
N LYS A 94 -10.64 -9.91 -3.27
CA LYS A 94 -10.04 -10.32 -4.54
C LYS A 94 -8.57 -10.75 -4.42
N TYR A 95 -7.98 -10.58 -3.25
CA TYR A 95 -6.55 -10.77 -3.01
C TYR A 95 -6.33 -11.75 -1.85
N ASP A 96 -5.18 -12.43 -1.88
CA ASP A 96 -4.79 -13.39 -0.85
C ASP A 96 -4.24 -12.67 0.41
N SER A 97 -5.15 -12.01 1.13
CA SER A 97 -4.83 -11.29 2.37
C SER A 97 -4.39 -12.24 3.49
N ASN A 98 -4.94 -13.46 3.52
CA ASN A 98 -4.60 -14.47 4.53
C ASN A 98 -3.21 -15.07 4.26
N GLY A 99 -2.89 -15.42 3.02
CA GLY A 99 -1.56 -15.90 2.66
C GLY A 99 -0.48 -14.84 2.89
N LEU A 100 -0.79 -13.55 2.67
CA LEU A 100 0.09 -12.45 3.07
C LEU A 100 0.34 -12.43 4.59
N ALA A 101 -0.73 -12.56 5.40
CA ALA A 101 -0.61 -12.59 6.85
C ALA A 101 0.21 -13.79 7.34
N THR A 102 -0.01 -14.97 6.76
CA THR A 102 0.79 -16.18 7.05
C THR A 102 2.27 -15.96 6.77
N LYS A 103 2.63 -15.43 5.58
CA LYS A 103 4.02 -15.16 5.22
C LYS A 103 4.71 -14.19 6.17
N ILE A 104 4.00 -13.13 6.58
CA ILE A 104 4.56 -12.14 7.51
C ILE A 104 4.76 -12.73 8.91
N LYS A 105 3.83 -13.58 9.37
CA LYS A 105 3.98 -14.32 10.63
C LYS A 105 5.16 -15.29 10.60
N GLU A 106 5.41 -15.94 9.46
CA GLU A 106 6.59 -16.81 9.28
C GLU A 106 7.90 -16.01 9.32
N LEU A 107 7.92 -14.79 8.76
CA LEU A 107 9.09 -13.90 8.79
C LEU A 107 9.38 -13.32 10.17
N ASP A 108 8.34 -13.05 10.97
CA ASP A 108 8.43 -12.57 12.35
C ASP A 108 8.08 -13.68 13.35
N SER A 109 8.78 -14.82 13.27
CA SER A 109 8.47 -16.03 14.06
C SER A 109 8.44 -15.79 15.57
N ASP A 110 9.28 -14.86 16.06
CA ASP A 110 9.37 -14.48 17.47
C ASP A 110 8.39 -13.36 17.85
N ASN A 111 7.58 -12.88 16.90
CA ASN A 111 6.65 -11.75 17.03
C ASN A 111 7.32 -10.45 17.51
N LYS A 112 8.63 -10.27 17.30
CA LYS A 112 9.37 -9.10 17.80
C LYS A 112 8.91 -7.84 17.10
N PHE A 113 8.80 -7.86 15.78
CA PHE A 113 8.35 -6.72 15.00
C PHE A 113 6.89 -6.40 15.30
N TYR A 114 6.07 -7.44 15.34
CA TYR A 114 4.66 -7.32 15.65
C TYR A 114 4.41 -6.71 17.02
N GLN A 115 5.02 -7.28 18.06
CA GLN A 115 4.79 -6.84 19.43
C GLN A 115 5.17 -5.37 19.58
N PHE A 116 6.27 -4.95 18.96
CA PHE A 116 6.69 -3.55 18.96
C PHE A 116 5.60 -2.64 18.38
N ILE A 117 5.02 -3.01 17.24
CA ILE A 117 3.94 -2.29 16.59
C ILE A 117 2.69 -2.30 17.46
N TYR A 118 2.28 -3.48 17.92
CA TYR A 118 1.06 -3.72 18.69
C TYR A 118 1.00 -2.83 19.93
N GLU A 119 2.09 -2.77 20.69
CA GLU A 119 2.18 -1.97 21.92
C GLU A 119 1.97 -0.46 21.69
N ARG A 120 2.22 0.03 20.46
CA ARG A 120 2.27 1.46 20.13
C ARG A 120 1.08 1.95 19.32
N VAL A 121 0.09 1.11 19.05
CA VAL A 121 -1.14 1.51 18.36
C VAL A 121 -2.35 1.59 19.30
N ASN A 122 -3.37 2.32 18.87
CA ASN A 122 -4.63 2.45 19.61
C ASN A 122 -5.46 1.16 19.61
N LYS A 123 -6.47 1.09 20.48
CA LYS A 123 -7.35 -0.08 20.65
C LYS A 123 -7.97 -0.57 19.34
N LYS A 124 -8.37 0.34 18.44
CA LYS A 124 -8.97 -0.02 17.15
C LYS A 124 -7.96 -0.75 16.25
N HIS A 125 -6.72 -0.25 16.17
CA HIS A 125 -5.66 -0.94 15.43
C HIS A 125 -5.32 -2.27 16.08
N LYS A 126 -5.24 -2.35 17.41
CA LYS A 126 -5.01 -3.62 18.13
C LYS A 126 -6.01 -4.69 17.72
N THR A 127 -7.31 -4.37 17.68
CA THR A 127 -8.34 -5.35 17.26
C THR A 127 -8.14 -5.87 15.84
N GLU A 128 -7.72 -5.02 14.90
CA GLU A 128 -7.48 -5.45 13.52
C GLU A 128 -6.16 -6.19 13.36
N LEU A 129 -5.16 -5.81 14.16
CA LEU A 129 -3.90 -6.52 14.27
C LEU A 129 -4.09 -7.90 14.92
N ASP A 130 -4.93 -8.06 15.95
CA ASP A 130 -5.21 -9.36 16.56
C ASP A 130 -5.74 -10.36 15.52
N LYS A 131 -6.62 -9.94 14.62
CA LYS A 131 -7.12 -10.76 13.50
C LYS A 131 -5.98 -11.25 12.60
N TYR A 132 -5.02 -10.36 12.32
CA TYR A 132 -3.85 -10.66 11.52
C TYR A 132 -3.02 -11.80 12.11
N PHE A 133 -2.83 -11.81 13.44
CA PHE A 133 -1.99 -12.80 14.13
C PHE A 133 -2.71 -14.12 14.42
N ASN A 134 -4.02 -14.06 14.55
CA ASN A 134 -4.88 -15.23 14.75
C ASN A 134 -5.23 -15.94 13.44
N SER A 135 -4.71 -15.48 12.30
CA SER A 135 -5.07 -15.98 10.96
C SER A 135 -6.56 -15.85 10.64
N ASP A 136 -7.24 -14.91 11.29
CA ASP A 136 -8.61 -14.55 10.96
C ASP A 136 -8.62 -13.74 9.66
N PRO A 137 -9.76 -13.68 8.93
CA PRO A 137 -9.94 -12.73 7.85
C PRO A 137 -9.60 -11.32 8.32
N CYS A 138 -8.48 -10.80 7.83
CA CYS A 138 -7.89 -9.56 8.27
C CYS A 138 -7.65 -8.63 7.10
N ASN A 139 -7.46 -7.37 7.43
CA ASN A 139 -7.21 -6.34 6.46
C ASN A 139 -5.73 -5.89 6.58
N PRO A 140 -4.85 -6.37 5.68
CA PRO A 140 -3.40 -6.15 5.79
C PRO A 140 -3.01 -4.67 5.73
N GLN A 141 -3.91 -3.81 5.27
CA GLN A 141 -3.72 -2.37 5.28
C GLN A 141 -3.56 -1.82 6.73
N TYR A 142 -4.13 -2.46 7.76
CA TYR A 142 -3.98 -1.98 9.14
C TYR A 142 -2.55 -2.12 9.65
N LEU A 143 -1.82 -3.14 9.20
CA LEU A 143 -0.40 -3.28 9.52
C LEU A 143 0.42 -2.18 8.82
N ALA A 144 0.14 -1.90 7.55
CA ALA A 144 0.79 -0.78 6.84
C ALA A 144 0.47 0.58 7.47
N SER A 145 -0.79 0.82 7.86
CA SER A 145 -1.22 2.00 8.63
C SER A 145 -0.43 2.17 9.93
N ALA A 146 -0.30 1.08 10.69
CA ALA A 146 0.42 1.05 11.96
C ALA A 146 1.91 1.36 11.78
N ILE A 147 2.57 0.72 10.80
CA ILE A 147 3.97 0.99 10.44
C ILE A 147 4.14 2.46 10.08
N ARG A 148 3.30 2.99 9.18
CA ARG A 148 3.35 4.41 8.77
C ARG A 148 3.19 5.33 9.97
N HIS A 149 2.23 5.06 10.85
CA HIS A 149 1.98 5.88 12.04
C HIS A 149 3.20 5.94 12.96
N ILE A 150 3.72 4.79 13.38
CA ILE A 150 4.82 4.69 14.35
C ILE A 150 6.13 5.20 13.74
N PHE A 151 6.39 4.89 12.47
CA PHE A 151 7.56 5.40 11.73
C PHE A 151 7.52 6.93 11.60
N SER A 152 6.37 7.51 11.24
CA SER A 152 6.24 8.97 11.10
C SER A 152 6.44 9.73 12.42
N HIS A 153 6.24 9.06 13.56
CA HIS A 153 6.52 9.61 14.89
C HIS A 153 7.97 9.36 15.37
N GLY A 154 8.82 8.77 14.52
CA GLY A 154 10.24 8.52 14.83
C GLY A 154 10.47 7.38 15.83
N GLN A 155 9.45 6.58 16.13
CA GLN A 155 9.53 5.51 17.12
C GLN A 155 9.98 4.18 16.51
N LEU A 156 9.65 3.92 15.25
CA LEU A 156 9.99 2.67 14.57
C LEU A 156 11.34 2.78 13.87
N THR A 157 12.27 1.90 14.21
CA THR A 157 13.56 1.75 13.55
C THR A 157 13.74 0.32 13.04
N PRO A 158 14.67 0.07 12.11
CA PRO A 158 14.92 -1.28 11.56
C PRO A 158 15.28 -2.36 12.57
N ASN A 159 15.77 -1.95 13.75
CA ASN A 159 16.21 -2.85 14.82
C ASN A 159 15.30 -2.78 16.06
N ALA A 160 14.11 -2.18 15.92
CA ALA A 160 13.17 -2.02 17.01
C ALA A 160 12.83 -3.38 17.66
N ASN A 161 12.82 -3.43 18.99
CA ASN A 161 12.58 -4.66 19.75
C ASN A 161 13.53 -5.83 19.38
N GLU A 162 14.79 -5.52 19.05
CA GLU A 162 15.80 -6.51 18.68
C GLU A 162 15.43 -7.39 17.47
N VAL A 163 14.53 -6.90 16.62
CA VAL A 163 14.25 -7.51 15.32
C VAL A 163 15.48 -7.35 14.41
N LEU A 164 15.71 -8.34 13.56
CA LEU A 164 16.70 -8.24 12.50
C LEU A 164 16.19 -7.31 11.38
N PRO A 165 17.01 -6.38 10.85
CA PRO A 165 16.60 -5.50 9.76
C PRO A 165 16.07 -6.24 8.54
N GLU A 166 16.62 -7.42 8.24
CA GLU A 166 16.22 -8.28 7.13
C GLU A 166 14.77 -8.76 7.26
N THR A 167 14.31 -9.03 8.48
CA THR A 167 12.90 -9.32 8.77
C THR A 167 12.03 -8.12 8.46
N VAL A 168 12.43 -6.92 8.90
CA VAL A 168 11.69 -5.67 8.64
C VAL A 168 11.62 -5.40 7.13
N VAL A 169 12.73 -5.57 6.41
CA VAL A 169 12.81 -5.43 4.95
C VAL A 169 11.81 -6.36 4.26
N SER A 170 11.83 -7.65 4.62
CA SER A 170 10.98 -8.66 3.99
C SER A 170 9.49 -8.37 4.20
N ILE A 171 9.11 -8.02 5.43
CA ILE A 171 7.71 -7.69 5.77
C ILE A 171 7.25 -6.41 5.06
N CYS A 172 8.08 -5.38 5.08
CA CYS A 172 7.74 -4.09 4.46
C CYS A 172 7.63 -4.19 2.93
N ASN A 173 8.47 -5.01 2.29
CA ASN A 173 8.39 -5.26 0.85
C ASN A 173 7.10 -6.01 0.50
N LEU A 174 6.76 -7.09 1.21
CA LEU A 174 5.50 -7.83 1.01
C LEU A 174 4.28 -6.92 1.13
N LEU A 175 4.23 -6.06 2.16
CA LEU A 175 3.13 -5.10 2.34
C LEU A 175 3.08 -4.06 1.21
N SER A 176 4.24 -3.52 0.82
CA SER A 176 4.32 -2.49 -0.22
C SER A 176 3.87 -3.04 -1.57
N GLU A 177 4.37 -4.22 -1.95
CA GLU A 177 4.00 -4.92 -3.19
C GLU A 177 2.50 -5.22 -3.23
N PHE A 178 1.94 -5.70 -2.11
CA PHE A 178 0.51 -5.94 -1.99
C PHE A 178 -0.31 -4.66 -2.22
N LEU A 179 0.04 -3.55 -1.56
CA LEU A 179 -0.69 -2.29 -1.71
C LEU A 179 -0.59 -1.74 -3.14
N ILE A 180 0.61 -1.78 -3.75
CA ILE A 180 0.81 -1.36 -5.13
C ILE A 180 -0.04 -2.20 -6.08
N LYS A 181 -0.05 -3.53 -5.90
CA LYS A 181 -0.88 -4.42 -6.71
C LYS A 181 -2.36 -4.11 -6.57
N VAL A 182 -2.87 -3.93 -5.35
CA VAL A 182 -4.28 -3.60 -5.09
C VAL A 182 -4.68 -2.31 -5.81
N MET A 183 -3.87 -1.26 -5.69
CA MET A 183 -4.14 0.03 -6.34
C MET A 183 -4.09 -0.07 -7.87
N ASP A 184 -3.08 -0.76 -8.41
CA ASP A 184 -2.89 -0.90 -9.86
C ASP A 184 -4.00 -1.72 -10.52
N ASP A 185 -4.29 -2.91 -9.98
CA ASP A 185 -5.38 -3.78 -10.48
C ASP A 185 -6.72 -3.04 -10.45
N SER A 186 -7.01 -2.32 -9.37
CA SER A 186 -8.30 -1.65 -9.19
C SER A 186 -8.46 -0.42 -10.06
N PHE A 187 -7.40 0.41 -10.19
CA PHE A 187 -7.40 1.53 -11.11
C PHE A 187 -7.54 1.03 -12.55
N SER A 188 -6.75 0.03 -12.93
CA SER A 188 -6.76 -0.54 -14.27
C SER A 188 -8.13 -1.12 -14.65
N ALA A 189 -8.80 -1.80 -13.73
CA ALA A 189 -10.13 -2.35 -13.97
C ALA A 189 -11.20 -1.28 -14.24
N VAL A 190 -11.06 -0.07 -13.70
CA VAL A 190 -11.96 1.05 -14.03
C VAL A 190 -11.75 1.49 -15.47
N ILE A 191 -10.49 1.64 -15.88
CA ILE A 191 -10.15 2.06 -17.25
C ILE A 191 -10.57 0.98 -18.26
N ASP A 192 -10.28 -0.29 -17.98
CA ASP A 192 -10.63 -1.41 -18.85
C ASP A 192 -12.13 -1.52 -19.09
N ARG A 193 -12.95 -1.29 -18.06
CA ARG A 193 -14.42 -1.31 -18.18
C ARG A 193 -14.91 -0.22 -19.13
N GLU A 194 -14.41 1.00 -18.97
CA GLU A 194 -14.81 2.11 -19.82
C GLU A 194 -14.38 1.89 -21.28
N LEU A 195 -13.16 1.39 -21.50
CA LEU A 195 -12.69 1.03 -22.83
C LEU A 195 -13.55 -0.04 -23.50
N ALA A 196 -14.04 -1.03 -22.73
CA ALA A 196 -14.95 -2.06 -23.25
C ALA A 196 -16.32 -1.46 -23.63
N ILE A 197 -16.90 -0.58 -22.80
CA ILE A 197 -18.16 0.11 -23.11
C ILE A 197 -18.03 0.89 -24.43
N MET A 198 -16.92 1.61 -24.61
CA MET A 198 -16.69 2.35 -25.85
C MET A 198 -16.59 1.47 -27.09
N GLN A 199 -16.02 0.26 -26.99
CA GLN A 199 -15.93 -0.66 -28.11
C GLN A 199 -17.30 -1.19 -28.54
N GLU A 200 -18.29 -1.19 -27.65
CA GLU A 200 -19.67 -1.60 -27.95
C GLU A 200 -20.53 -0.45 -28.50
N GLU A 201 -20.11 0.82 -28.32
CA GLU A 201 -20.78 2.01 -28.83
C GLU A 201 -20.48 2.30 -30.33
N TYR A 202 -19.49 1.62 -30.94
CA TYR A 202 -19.06 1.77 -32.34
C TYR A 202 -19.21 0.48 -33.15
#